data_AF-A0A8C1T551-F1
#
_entry.id   AF-A0A8C1T551-F1
#
_cell.length_a   1.000
_cell.length_b   1.000
_cell.length_c   1.000
_cell.angle_alpha   90.00
_cell.angle_beta   90.00
_cell.angle_gamma   90.00
#
_symmetry.space_group_name_H-M   'P 1'
#
loop_
_entity.id
_entity.type
_entity.pdbx_description
1 polymer ?
#
loop_
_entity_poly.entity_id
_entity_poly.type
_entity_poly.pdbx_seq_one_letter_code
_entity_poly.pdbx_strand_id
1 'polypeptide(L)'
;MLTTMTYRMPNFTLEQKLFLLRRIHAVVDTVQDFRKDTNTTVHRNAVWAELAQDFNVAFPSRPPSSIGSLKTLWKRLKVECRVALQKRQEEVIALVPNLISCLEEVDGDGSYSSVRGGSPGAGN
;
A
#
# COMPACT_ATOMS: atom_id res chain seq x y z
N MET A 1 3.50 45.97 -18.35
CA MET A 1 2.87 45.20 -17.25
C MET A 1 3.34 43.76 -17.39
N LEU A 2 4.20 43.26 -16.50
CA LEU A 2 4.66 41.87 -16.54
C LEU A 2 3.64 40.99 -15.83
N THR A 3 2.93 40.18 -16.60
CA THR A 3 1.95 39.23 -16.10
C THR A 3 2.70 38.10 -15.38
N THR A 4 2.70 38.14 -14.04
CA THR A 4 3.18 37.02 -13.21
C THR A 4 2.22 35.85 -13.41
N MET A 5 2.51 35.01 -14.41
CA MET A 5 1.86 33.71 -14.58
C MET A 5 2.19 32.90 -13.32
N THR A 6 1.19 32.70 -12.46
CA THR A 6 1.30 31.78 -11.32
C THR A 6 1.43 30.37 -11.89
N TYR A 7 2.67 29.96 -12.17
CA TYR A 7 2.99 28.61 -12.64
C TYR A 7 2.67 27.64 -11.52
N ARG A 8 1.41 27.18 -11.43
CA ARG A 8 1.06 26.04 -10.59
C ARG A 8 1.85 24.85 -11.11
N MET A 9 2.77 24.34 -10.29
CA MET A 9 3.46 23.10 -10.60
C MET A 9 2.42 22.03 -10.97
N PRO A 10 2.55 21.37 -12.13
CA PRO A 10 1.66 20.28 -12.47
C PRO A 10 1.78 19.18 -11.40
N ASN A 11 0.65 18.59 -11.03
CA ASN A 11 0.62 17.47 -10.10
C ASN A 11 1.48 16.33 -10.64
N PHE A 12 2.13 15.59 -9.73
CA PHE A 12 2.91 14.42 -10.12
C PHE A 12 1.99 13.33 -10.71
N THR A 13 2.34 12.84 -11.89
CA THR A 13 1.61 11.73 -12.54
C THR A 13 1.85 10.42 -11.78
N LEU A 14 1.00 9.41 -12.04
CA LEU A 14 1.20 8.08 -11.44
C LEU A 14 2.57 7.48 -11.80
N GLU A 15 2.99 7.62 -13.05
CA GLU A 15 4.30 7.17 -13.52
C GLU A 15 5.45 7.81 -12.72
N GLN A 16 5.38 9.13 -12.50
CA GLN A 16 6.36 9.87 -11.71
C GLN A 16 6.38 9.40 -10.24
N LYS A 17 5.21 9.18 -9.66
CA LYS A 17 5.08 8.62 -8.30
C LYS A 17 5.76 7.25 -8.22
N LEU A 18 5.48 6.35 -9.17
CA LEU A 18 6.04 4.99 -9.20
C LEU A 18 7.56 5.01 -9.43
N PHE A 19 8.05 5.90 -10.29
CA PHE A 19 9.48 6.07 -10.52
C PHE A 19 10.20 6.45 -9.21
N LEU A 20 9.68 7.46 -8.49
CA LEU A 20 10.28 7.88 -7.23
C LEU A 20 10.25 6.75 -6.19
N LEU A 21 9.16 5.99 -6.07
CA LEU A 21 9.06 4.86 -5.15
C LEU A 21 10.13 3.80 -5.43
N ARG A 22 10.29 3.40 -6.69
CA ARG A 22 11.29 2.40 -7.11
C ARG A 22 12.71 2.86 -6.78
N ARG A 23 13.03 4.12 -7.05
CA ARG A 23 14.35 4.69 -6.76
C ARG A 23 14.62 4.81 -5.27
N ILE A 24 13.66 5.29 -4.48
CA ILE A 24 13.80 5.40 -3.03
C ILE A 24 13.93 4.02 -2.38
N HIS A 25 13.26 2.98 -2.89
CA HIS A 25 13.32 1.63 -2.32
C HIS A 25 14.76 1.12 -2.16
N ALA A 26 15.65 1.41 -3.12
CA ALA A 26 17.05 0.99 -3.07
C ALA A 26 17.90 1.74 -2.02
N VAL A 27 17.43 2.90 -1.55
CA VAL A 27 18.17 3.80 -0.64
C VAL A 27 17.33 4.21 0.58
N VAL A 28 16.31 3.42 0.90
CA VAL A 28 15.27 3.79 1.86
C VAL A 28 15.86 3.99 3.26
N ASP A 29 16.82 3.16 3.66
CA ASP A 29 17.48 3.23 4.96
C ASP A 29 18.25 4.53 5.12
N THR A 30 18.99 4.94 4.07
CA THR A 30 19.71 6.22 4.06
C THR A 30 18.76 7.42 4.10
N VAL A 31 17.69 7.38 3.30
CA VAL A 31 16.71 8.48 3.22
C VAL A 31 15.93 8.63 4.53
N GLN A 32 15.76 7.54 5.27
CA GLN A 32 15.10 7.50 6.58
C GLN A 32 16.07 7.57 7.76
N ASP A 33 17.37 7.74 7.54
CA ASP A 33 18.30 7.96 8.63
C ASP A 33 18.13 9.38 9.19
N PHE A 34 17.57 9.46 10.40
CA PHE A 34 17.28 10.70 11.10
C PHE A 34 18.36 11.11 12.10
N ARG A 35 19.49 10.39 12.16
CA ARG A 35 20.64 10.83 12.94
C ARG A 35 21.11 12.21 12.44
N LYS A 36 21.55 13.04 13.39
CA LYS A 36 21.89 14.45 13.15
C LYS A 36 23.40 14.69 13.05
N ASP A 37 24.21 13.63 13.04
CA ASP A 37 25.65 13.78 12.82
C ASP A 37 25.93 14.26 11.39
N THR A 38 27.08 14.90 11.22
CA THR A 38 27.49 15.52 9.96
C THR A 38 27.55 14.50 8.83
N ASN A 39 28.12 13.32 9.08
CA ASN A 39 28.33 12.31 8.05
C ASN A 39 26.99 11.78 7.52
N THR A 40 26.08 11.40 8.41
CA THR A 40 24.73 10.96 8.03
C THR A 40 23.97 12.05 7.27
N THR A 41 24.06 13.30 7.74
CA THR A 41 23.35 14.43 7.10
C THR A 41 23.87 14.70 5.69
N VAL A 42 25.19 14.71 5.51
CA VAL A 42 25.84 14.90 4.20
C VAL A 42 25.48 13.76 3.26
N HIS A 43 25.61 12.50 3.71
CA HIS A 43 25.30 11.33 2.89
C HIS A 43 23.83 11.32 2.45
N ARG A 44 22.89 11.55 3.38
CA ARG A 44 21.46 11.65 3.05
C ARG A 44 21.17 12.78 2.06
N ASN A 45 21.82 13.93 2.19
CA ASN A 45 21.64 15.05 1.26
C ASN A 45 22.18 14.72 -0.14
N ALA A 46 23.31 14.02 -0.23
CA ALA A 46 23.87 13.54 -1.50
C ALA A 46 22.92 12.57 -2.20
N VAL A 47 22.41 11.56 -1.48
CA VAL A 47 21.41 10.62 -2.01
C VAL A 47 20.16 11.34 -2.52
N TRP A 48 19.67 12.35 -1.79
CA TRP A 48 18.55 13.16 -2.27
C TRP A 48 18.88 13.98 -3.53
N ALA A 49 20.12 14.45 -3.69
CA ALA A 49 20.55 15.17 -4.87
C ALA A 49 20.61 14.24 -6.09
N GLU A 50 21.18 13.04 -5.93
CA GLU A 50 21.21 12.00 -6.97
C GLU A 50 19.79 11.60 -7.39
N LEU A 51 18.90 11.34 -6.43
CA LEU A 51 17.49 11.05 -6.70
C LEU A 51 16.81 12.17 -7.50
N ALA A 52 17.10 13.43 -7.19
CA ALA A 52 16.53 14.57 -7.91
C ALA A 52 17.08 14.67 -9.34
N GLN A 53 18.38 14.40 -9.52
CA GLN A 53 19.00 14.35 -10.84
C GLN A 53 18.39 13.23 -11.69
N ASP A 54 18.35 12.00 -11.18
CA ASP A 54 17.76 10.84 -11.86
C ASP A 54 16.30 11.09 -12.25
N PHE A 55 15.52 11.69 -11.34
CA PHE A 55 14.13 12.03 -11.59
C PHE A 55 13.98 13.06 -12.72
N ASN A 56 14.79 14.11 -12.73
CA ASN A 56 14.72 15.15 -13.76
C ASN A 56 15.22 14.66 -15.12
N VAL A 57 16.20 13.75 -15.14
CA VAL A 57 16.66 13.07 -16.36
C VAL A 57 15.57 12.15 -16.92
N ALA A 58 14.85 11.42 -16.06
CA ALA A 58 13.77 10.55 -16.49
C ALA A 58 12.54 11.31 -17.02
N PHE A 59 12.32 12.55 -16.55
CA PHE A 59 11.18 13.38 -16.94
C PHE A 59 11.64 14.77 -17.42
N PRO A 60 12.29 14.88 -18.60
CA PRO A 60 12.84 16.15 -19.08
C PRO A 60 11.76 17.13 -19.57
N SER A 61 10.55 16.65 -19.86
CA SER A 61 9.43 17.45 -20.37
C SER A 61 8.73 18.33 -19.32
N ARG A 62 9.05 18.13 -18.04
CA ARG A 62 8.52 18.94 -16.93
C ARG A 62 9.62 19.85 -16.37
N PRO A 63 9.26 20.98 -15.74
CA PRO A 63 10.24 21.78 -15.03
C PRO A 63 10.96 20.94 -13.98
N PRO A 64 12.27 21.16 -13.76
CA PRO A 64 13.05 20.41 -12.78
C PRO A 64 12.39 20.39 -11.40
N SER A 65 12.21 19.19 -10.84
CA SER A 65 11.83 19.03 -9.44
C SER A 65 13.01 19.36 -8.55
N SER A 66 12.74 20.16 -7.51
CA SER A 66 13.69 20.38 -6.43
C SER A 66 13.70 19.19 -5.46
N ILE A 67 14.80 19.02 -4.73
CA ILE A 67 14.90 18.04 -3.63
C ILE A 67 13.74 18.21 -2.63
N GLY A 68 13.37 19.45 -2.30
CA GLY A 68 12.27 19.74 -1.38
C GLY A 68 10.91 19.25 -1.89
N SER A 69 10.65 19.39 -3.20
CA SER A 69 9.42 18.89 -3.82
C SER A 69 9.35 17.36 -3.78
N LEU A 70 10.46 16.66 -4.04
CA LEU A 70 10.53 15.20 -3.99
C LEU A 70 10.44 14.65 -2.55
N LYS A 71 11.07 15.32 -1.58
CA LYS A 71 10.88 15.02 -0.14
C LYS A 71 9.42 15.14 0.27
N THR A 72 8.72 16.16 -0.24
CA THR A 72 7.29 16.37 0.02
C THR A 72 6.45 15.29 -0.64
N LEU A 73 6.74 14.94 -1.89
CA LEU A 73 6.10 13.84 -2.60
C LEU A 73 6.27 12.51 -1.85
N TRP A 74 7.49 12.18 -1.43
CA TRP A 74 7.77 10.98 -0.65
C TRP A 74 6.96 10.91 0.64
N LYS A 75 6.87 12.02 1.40
CA LYS A 75 6.03 12.09 2.60
C LYS A 75 4.56 11.79 2.28
N ARG A 76 4.02 12.38 1.21
CA ARG A 76 2.63 12.14 0.77
C ARG A 76 2.41 10.69 0.35
N LEU A 77 3.33 10.11 -0.42
CA LEU A 77 3.24 8.71 -0.86
C LEU A 77 3.23 7.73 0.33
N LYS A 78 4.04 7.96 1.36
CA LYS A 78 3.99 7.15 2.59
C LYS A 78 2.61 7.20 3.26
N VAL A 79 1.98 8.38 3.29
CA VAL A 79 0.63 8.52 3.86
C VAL A 79 -0.40 7.80 2.98
N GLU A 80 -0.35 8.00 1.66
CA GLU A 80 -1.22 7.29 0.70
C GLU A 80 -1.11 5.76 0.87
N CYS A 81 0.10 5.21 0.99
CA CYS A 81 0.32 3.78 1.21
C CYS A 81 -0.25 3.30 2.56
N ARG A 82 -0.06 4.07 3.65
CA ARG A 82 -0.61 3.71 4.97
C ARG A 82 -2.13 3.69 4.96
N VAL A 83 -2.77 4.68 4.33
CA VAL A 83 -4.24 4.76 4.20
C VAL A 83 -4.77 3.60 3.36
N ALA A 84 -4.11 3.27 2.25
CA ALA A 84 -4.50 2.13 1.42
C ALA A 84 -4.39 0.79 2.19
N LEU A 85 -3.31 0.62 2.98
CA LEU A 85 -3.14 -0.57 3.81
C LEU A 85 -4.20 -0.66 4.91
N GLN A 86 -4.49 0.44 5.58
CA GLN A 86 -5.52 0.49 6.62
C GLN A 86 -6.90 0.14 6.05
N LYS A 87 -7.27 0.73 4.90
CA LYS A 87 -8.53 0.40 4.24
C LYS A 87 -8.64 -1.10 3.91
N ARG A 88 -7.54 -1.72 3.45
CA ARG A 88 -7.50 -3.16 3.18
C ARG A 88 -7.60 -4.00 4.46
N GLN A 89 -7.00 -3.55 5.55
CA GLN A 89 -7.15 -4.20 6.85
C GLN A 89 -8.59 -4.11 7.35
N GLU A 90 -9.25 -2.96 7.20
CA GLU A 90 -10.67 -2.78 7.55
C GLU A 90 -11.58 -3.68 6.69
N GLU A 91 -11.33 -3.78 5.38
CA GLU A 91 -12.04 -4.69 4.47
C GLU A 91 -11.87 -6.16 4.91
N VAL A 92 -10.65 -6.58 5.25
CA VAL A 92 -10.39 -7.95 5.75
C VAL A 92 -11.08 -8.18 7.08
N ILE A 93 -10.96 -7.26 8.04
CA ILE A 93 -11.60 -7.36 9.35
C ILE A 93 -13.12 -7.42 9.21
N ALA A 94 -13.74 -6.68 8.29
CA ALA A 94 -15.18 -6.73 8.06
C ALA A 94 -15.65 -8.10 7.54
N LEU A 95 -14.81 -8.82 6.80
CA LEU A 95 -15.12 -10.16 6.27
C LEU A 95 -14.91 -11.29 7.28
N VAL A 96 -14.08 -11.09 8.31
CA VAL A 96 -13.73 -12.11 9.30
C VAL A 96 -14.90 -12.53 10.22
N PRO A 97 -15.72 -11.62 10.78
CA PRO A 97 -16.91 -11.99 11.56
C PRO A 97 -17.96 -12.75 10.74
N ASN A 98 -18.10 -12.43 9.46
CA ASN A 98 -19.05 -13.07 8.57
C ASN A 98 -18.69 -14.53 8.25
N LEU A 99 -17.42 -14.94 8.43
CA LEU A 99 -17.01 -16.33 8.24
C LEU A 99 -17.33 -17.19 9.47
N ILE A 100 -17.37 -16.61 10.66
CA ILE A 100 -17.67 -17.34 11.91
C ILE A 100 -19.18 -17.59 12.04
N SER A 101 -20.02 -16.60 11.71
CA SER A 101 -21.48 -16.78 11.79
C SER A 101 -22.04 -17.75 10.73
N CYS A 102 -21.35 -17.94 9.61
CA CYS A 102 -21.74 -18.93 8.60
C CYS A 102 -21.38 -20.38 8.97
N LEU A 103 -20.57 -20.60 10.01
CA LEU A 103 -20.23 -21.95 10.49
C LEU A 103 -21.17 -22.47 11.58
N GLU A 104 -21.89 -21.60 12.29
CA GLU A 104 -22.69 -21.99 13.46
C GLU A 104 -24.15 -22.40 13.11
N GLU A 105 -24.55 -22.34 11.84
CA GLU A 105 -25.93 -22.65 11.39
C GLU A 105 -26.10 -24.06 10.76
N VAL A 106 -25.12 -24.98 10.91
CA VAL A 106 -25.15 -26.32 10.24
C VAL A 106 -25.08 -27.51 11.21
N ASP A 107 -25.63 -27.41 12.43
CA ASP A 107 -25.90 -28.65 13.19
C ASP A 107 -27.15 -28.53 14.06
N GLY A 108 -28.29 -28.84 13.47
CA GLY A 108 -29.60 -28.72 14.12
C GLY A 108 -30.67 -29.53 13.41
N ASP A 109 -30.61 -30.85 13.62
CA ASP A 109 -31.64 -31.87 13.38
C ASP A 109 -31.59 -32.62 12.04
N GLY A 110 -31.43 -33.94 12.15
CA GLY A 110 -31.23 -34.86 11.03
C GLY A 110 -30.93 -36.27 11.50
N SER A 111 -31.65 -36.75 12.51
CA SER A 111 -31.55 -38.14 13.00
C SER A 111 -31.94 -39.12 11.88
N TYR A 112 -30.96 -39.73 11.22
CA TYR A 112 -31.16 -40.86 10.30
C TYR A 112 -31.02 -42.18 11.06
N SER A 113 -31.95 -42.48 11.97
CA SER A 113 -32.07 -43.84 12.52
C SER A 113 -32.69 -44.79 11.50
N SER A 114 -31.81 -45.34 10.65
CA SER A 114 -31.79 -46.70 10.11
C SER A 114 -33.13 -47.45 9.99
N VAL A 115 -33.81 -47.31 8.84
CA VAL A 115 -34.81 -48.28 8.39
C VAL A 115 -34.10 -49.35 7.56
N ARG A 116 -33.76 -50.47 8.19
CA ARG A 116 -33.39 -51.71 7.48
C ARG A 116 -34.17 -52.90 8.04
N GLY A 117 -35.15 -53.33 7.24
CA GLY A 117 -35.37 -54.74 6.94
C GLY A 117 -36.29 -55.51 7.87
N GLY A 118 -37.61 -55.31 7.73
CA GLY A 118 -38.57 -56.35 8.09
C GLY A 118 -38.42 -57.55 7.15
N SER A 119 -38.26 -58.74 7.71
CA SER A 119 -38.31 -60.02 7.00
C SER A 119 -39.49 -60.83 7.55
N PRO A 120 -40.42 -61.31 6.70
CA PRO A 120 -41.61 -62.04 7.16
C PRO A 120 -41.40 -63.56 7.12
N GLY A 121 -41.77 -64.26 8.20
CA GLY A 121 -42.37 -65.59 8.13
C GLY A 121 -41.66 -66.76 8.85
N ALA A 122 -42.53 -67.73 9.23
CA ALA A 122 -42.32 -69.08 9.77
C ALA A 122 -41.98 -69.15 11.27
N GLY A 123 -42.71 -69.82 12.17
CA GLY A 123 -43.65 -70.92 12.00
C GLY A 123 -43.15 -72.13 12.81
N ASN A 124 -43.57 -72.25 14.07
CA ASN A 124 -44.18 -73.42 14.74
C ASN A 124 -44.26 -73.17 16.26
#